data_AF-A0A258KW06-F1
#
_entry.id   AF-A0A258KW06-F1
#
_cell.length_a   1.000
_cell.length_b   1.000
_cell.length_c   1.000
_cell.angle_alpha   90.00
_cell.angle_beta   90.00
_cell.angle_gamma   90.00
#
_symmetry.space_group_name_H-M   'P 1'
#
loop_
_entity.id
_entity.type
_entity.pdbx_description
1 polymer ?
#
loop_
_entity_poly.entity_id
_entity_poly.type
_entity_poly.pdbx_seq_one_letter_code
_entity_poly.pdbx_strand_id
1 'polypeptide(L)' 'MLASFSLTGVASAQGGPVATACKDDIPKLCAGKEHGQGDVRACLESNKDKVSAACKTALDTTGPGKGQGQAK' A
#
# COMPACT_ATOMS: atom_id res chain seq x y z
N MET A 1 36.26 -20.35 -2.37
CA MET A 1 35.81 -20.22 -3.78
C MET A 1 34.46 -20.91 -3.91
N LEU A 2 33.60 -20.35 -4.77
CA LEU A 2 32.28 -20.83 -5.19
C LEU A 2 31.11 -20.05 -4.59
N ALA A 3 30.39 -19.49 -5.56
CA ALA A 3 29.33 -18.53 -5.50
C ALA A 3 27.97 -19.22 -5.26
N SER A 4 26.93 -18.39 -5.31
CA SER A 4 25.63 -18.75 -5.88
C SER A 4 24.61 -19.35 -4.93
N PHE A 5 23.93 -18.47 -4.20
CA PHE A 5 22.48 -18.62 -4.00
C PHE A 5 21.80 -17.31 -4.36
N SER A 6 21.80 -16.97 -5.64
CA SER A 6 20.84 -15.99 -6.16
C SER A 6 19.53 -16.75 -6.42
N LEU A 7 18.73 -16.86 -5.36
CA LEU A 7 17.36 -17.35 -5.41
C LEU A 7 16.55 -16.40 -6.30
N THR A 8 16.16 -16.93 -7.45
CA THR A 8 15.16 -16.36 -8.36
C THR A 8 13.88 -16.02 -7.59
N GLY A 9 13.38 -14.82 -7.82
CA GLY A 9 12.48 -14.10 -6.92
C GLY A 9 11.02 -14.51 -6.86
N VAL A 10 10.24 -13.68 -6.16
CA VAL A 10 8.78 -13.57 -6.28
C VAL A 10 8.39 -12.09 -6.22
N ALA A 11 7.93 -11.53 -7.34
CA ALA A 11 7.29 -10.22 -7.37
C ALA A 11 5.80 -10.42 -7.06
N SER A 12 5.41 -10.19 -5.81
CA SER A 12 4.01 -10.30 -5.40
C SER A 12 3.36 -8.93 -5.43
N ALA A 13 2.42 -8.72 -6.37
CA ALA A 13 1.49 -7.60 -6.35
C ALA A 13 0.43 -7.83 -5.26
N GLN A 14 0.86 -7.78 -4.00
CA GLN A 14 -0.03 -7.79 -2.85
C GLN A 14 -0.41 -6.33 -2.59
N GLY A 15 -1.63 -5.95 -2.97
CA GLY A 15 -2.20 -4.68 -2.55
C GLY A 15 -2.10 -4.58 -1.02
N GLY A 16 -1.39 -3.57 -0.53
CA GLY A 16 -1.14 -3.44 0.91
C GLY A 16 -2.44 -3.31 1.73
N PRO A 17 -2.37 -3.48 3.06
CA PRO A 17 -3.52 -3.34 3.96
C PRO A 17 -4.30 -2.04 3.77
N VAL A 18 -3.61 -0.94 3.43
CA VAL A 18 -4.22 0.35 3.09
C VAL A 18 -5.08 0.26 1.82
N ALA A 19 -4.55 -0.34 0.74
CA ALA A 19 -5.28 -0.46 -0.52
C ALA A 19 -6.57 -1.28 -0.35
N THR A 20 -6.54 -2.30 0.53
CA THR A 20 -7.70 -3.13 0.83
C THR A 20 -8.73 -2.39 1.69
N ALA A 21 -8.29 -1.72 2.76
CA ALA A 21 -9.19 -1.01 3.67
C ALA A 21 -9.79 0.26 3.06
N CYS A 22 -9.05 0.92 2.16
CA CYS A 22 -9.45 2.15 1.51
C CYS A 22 -10.03 1.93 0.11
N LYS A 23 -10.28 0.68 -0.31
CA LYS A 23 -10.70 0.33 -1.69
C LYS A 23 -11.92 1.11 -2.20
N ASP A 24 -12.84 1.45 -1.30
CA ASP A 24 -14.08 2.18 -1.62
C ASP A 24 -13.89 3.70 -1.61
N ASP A 25 -12.84 4.19 -0.93
CA ASP A 25 -12.49 5.59 -0.81
C ASP A 25 -11.53 6.03 -1.93
N ILE A 26 -10.63 5.13 -2.35
CA ILE A 26 -9.63 5.36 -3.41
C ILE A 26 -10.27 5.84 -4.72
N PRO A 27 -11.26 5.16 -5.33
CA PRO A 27 -11.87 5.65 -6.56
C PRO A 27 -12.73 6.91 -6.36
N LYS A 28 -13.13 7.24 -5.13
CA LYS A 28 -13.95 8.43 -4.84
C LYS A 28 -13.11 9.69 -4.62
N LEU A 29 -11.98 9.54 -3.94
CA LEU A 29 -11.13 10.65 -3.50
C LEU A 29 -9.80 10.72 -4.27
N CYS A 30 -9.32 9.59 -4.77
CA CYS A 30 -7.99 9.40 -5.32
C CYS A 30 -8.00 8.69 -6.69
N ALA A 31 -9.08 8.86 -7.46
CA ALA A 31 -9.18 8.33 -8.82
C ALA A 31 -7.98 8.80 -9.66
N GLY A 32 -7.31 7.86 -10.33
CA GLY A 32 -6.13 8.15 -11.16
C GLY A 32 -4.79 8.18 -10.42
N LYS A 33 -4.73 7.83 -9.13
CA LYS A 33 -3.45 7.60 -8.43
C LYS A 33 -2.90 6.21 -8.72
N GLU A 34 -1.58 6.13 -8.92
CA GLU A 34 -0.92 4.85 -9.20
C GLU A 34 -0.83 3.97 -7.95
N HIS A 35 -1.29 2.73 -8.09
CA HIS A 35 -1.24 1.74 -7.03
C HIS A 35 0.17 1.13 -6.96
N GLY A 36 0.79 1.15 -5.78
CA GLY A 36 2.07 0.48 -5.52
C GLY A 36 3.26 1.40 -5.20
N GLN A 37 3.25 2.66 -5.66
CA GLN A 37 4.33 3.62 -5.35
C GLN A 37 4.06 4.49 -4.11
N GLY A 38 2.88 4.38 -3.51
CA GLY A 38 2.49 5.16 -2.34
C GLY A 38 1.67 6.42 -2.66
N ASP A 39 1.46 6.75 -3.93
CA ASP A 39 0.64 7.90 -4.35
C ASP A 39 -0.81 7.82 -3.86
N VAL A 40 -1.38 6.62 -3.92
CA VAL A 40 -2.71 6.35 -3.37
C VAL A 40 -2.74 6.63 -1.86
N ARG A 41 -1.70 6.21 -1.13
CA ARG A 41 -1.61 6.45 0.31
C ARG A 41 -1.49 7.94 0.60
N ALA A 42 -0.60 8.66 -0.07
CA ALA A 42 -0.42 10.11 0.13
C ALA A 42 -1.73 10.87 -0.13
N CYS A 43 -2.46 10.49 -1.17
CA CYS A 43 -3.77 11.07 -1.46
C CYS A 43 -4.80 10.78 -0.35
N LEU A 44 -4.85 9.54 0.15
CA LEU A 44 -5.74 9.17 1.25
C LEU A 44 -5.35 9.88 2.56
N GLU A 45 -4.06 10.05 2.84
CA GLU A 45 -3.57 10.81 4.01
C GLU A 45 -3.94 12.29 3.92
N SER A 46 -3.87 12.89 2.74
CA SER A 46 -4.38 14.25 2.50
C SER A 46 -5.91 14.37 2.63
N ASN A 47 -6.63 13.25 2.53
CA ASN A 47 -8.08 13.19 2.64
C ASN A 47 -8.52 12.38 3.87
N LYS A 48 -7.68 12.27 4.90
CA LYS A 48 -7.89 11.37 6.05
C LYS A 48 -9.18 11.66 6.83
N ASP A 49 -9.69 12.89 6.77
CA ASP A 49 -10.96 13.29 7.38
C ASP A 49 -12.19 12.93 6.52
N LYS A 50 -11.98 12.61 5.24
CA LYS A 50 -13.03 12.27 4.25
C LYS A 50 -13.10 10.78 3.94
N VAL A 51 -12.07 10.02 4.28
CA VAL A 51 -12.07 8.56 4.11
C VAL A 51 -12.93 7.87 5.17
N SER A 52 -13.29 6.62 4.93
CA SER A 52 -14.02 5.80 5.87
C SER A 52 -13.20 5.52 7.14
N ALA A 53 -13.88 5.28 8.28
CA ALA A 53 -13.20 5.01 9.55
C ALA A 53 -12.20 3.83 9.46
N ALA A 54 -12.57 2.78 8.71
CA ALA A 54 -11.69 1.63 8.47
C ALA A 54 -10.41 2.01 7.70
N CYS A 55 -10.53 2.88 6.69
CA CYS A 55 -9.39 3.39 5.93
C CYS A 55 -8.48 4.26 6.81
N LYS A 56 -9.06 5.14 7.63
CA LYS A 56 -8.32 5.95 8.60
C LYS A 56 -7.50 5.07 9.54
N THR A 57 -8.12 4.04 10.14
CA THR A 57 -7.42 3.07 10.98
C THR A 57 -6.31 2.34 10.22
N ALA A 58 -6.53 1.95 8.96
CA ALA A 58 -5.48 1.34 8.16
C ALA A 58 -4.30 2.28 7.90
N LEU A 59 -4.54 3.57 7.60
CA LEU A 59 -3.47 4.55 7.43
C LEU A 59 -2.65 4.74 8.72
N ASP A 60 -3.33 4.81 9.86
CA ASP A 60 -2.73 4.95 11.19
C ASP A 60 -1.90 3.72 11.60
N THR A 61 -2.39 2.51 11.29
CA THR A 61 -1.77 1.25 11.74
C THR A 61 -0.65 0.74 10.83
N THR A 62 -0.61 1.18 9.57
CA THR A 62 0.29 0.58 8.57
C THR A 62 1.62 1.31 8.37
N GLY A 63 1.80 2.51 8.95
CA GLY A 63 3.04 3.31 8.87
C GLY A 63 3.47 3.68 7.44
N PRO A 64 4.37 4.67 7.22
CA PRO A 64 4.84 5.04 5.87
C PRO A 64 5.79 3.95 5.32
N GLY A 65 5.24 2.78 5.02
CA GLY A 65 5.98 1.63 4.53
C GLY A 65 6.53 1.89 3.15
N LYS A 66 7.85 2.13 3.07
CA LYS A 66 8.64 2.01 1.85
C LYS A 66 8.42 0.59 1.32
N GLY A 67 7.86 0.45 0.12
CA GLY A 67 7.38 -0.82 -0.44
C GLY A 67 8.38 -1.97 -0.34
N GLN A 68 8.25 -2.80 0.68
CA GLN A 68 9.07 -3.99 0.88
C GLN A 68 8.13 -5.15 1.19
N GLY A 69 8.13 -6.14 0.28
CA GLY A 69 7.17 -7.24 0.22
C GLY A 69 6.99 -7.98 1.54
N GLN A 70 5.75 -8.39 1.80
CA GLN A 70 5.43 -9.24 2.94
C GLN A 70 5.83 -10.69 2.60
N ALA A 71 7.05 -11.08 2.99
CA ALA A 71 7.32 -12.46 3.32
C ALA A 71 6.82 -12.69 4.75
N LYS A 72 5.83 -13.58 4.90
CA LYS A 72 5.59 -14.27 6.17
C LYS A 72 6.76 -15.20 6.45
#